data_AF-A0A132BC95-F1
#
_entry.id   AF-A0A132BC95-F1
#
_cell.length_a   1.000
_cell.length_b   1.000
_cell.length_c   1.000
_cell.angle_alpha   90.00
_cell.angle_beta   90.00
_cell.angle_gamma   90.00
#
_symmetry.space_group_name_H-M   'P 1'
#
loop_
_entity.id
_entity.type
_entity.pdbx_description
1 polymer ?
#
loop_
_entity_poly.entity_id
_entity_poly.type
_entity_poly.pdbx_seq_one_letter_code
_entity_poly.pdbx_strand_id
1 'polypeptide(L)'
;MSSLTECYKNTEPHCDMWSQLLKYAQSFERYAPFKQDMAKVNSNSTSNFKKFSHKKTSHLTNHQLRSANPFIDGQNSHSVENGLLEASQAAAAQDFVNFKLHRATVLHYLEPQYLDMMMQRSVFNRYLGDLSDSGAFFCIGHNDPCGSDDLPLAMVYLENYSRAFQRHLDIYTRTRMIRQRRTFESLYSSMPREEAMNIVYDMVEHGSLVDFGVFWSLFRSVCDDMDTQFFEIVSAREGLFLGDVGKYKACSLDAELGSSQKPMRWLDEMLTSDSDADSD
;
A
#
# COMPACT_ATOMS: atom_id res chain seq x y z
N MET A 1 31.29 -44.62 -9.79
CA MET A 1 29.86 -44.53 -9.41
C MET A 1 29.66 -43.31 -8.50
N SER A 2 29.83 -42.10 -9.05
CA SER A 2 29.54 -40.83 -8.36
C SER A 2 28.29 -40.24 -9.01
N SER A 3 27.14 -40.36 -8.35
CA SER A 3 25.85 -39.86 -8.84
C SER A 3 24.83 -39.66 -7.71
N LEU A 4 25.26 -39.22 -6.54
CA LEU A 4 24.34 -38.83 -5.45
C LEU A 4 24.69 -37.49 -4.79
N THR A 5 25.73 -36.80 -5.25
CA THR A 5 26.23 -35.56 -4.64
C THR A 5 25.82 -34.27 -5.36
N GLU A 6 24.88 -34.34 -6.30
CA GLU A 6 24.52 -33.21 -7.16
C GLU A 6 23.05 -32.77 -7.07
N CYS A 7 22.34 -33.15 -6.00
CA CYS A 7 20.94 -32.72 -5.78
C CYS A 7 20.75 -31.76 -4.58
N TYR A 8 21.82 -31.38 -3.87
CA TYR A 8 21.76 -30.58 -2.63
C TYR A 8 22.17 -29.10 -2.79
N LYS A 9 22.19 -28.55 -4.00
CA LYS A 9 22.55 -27.12 -4.23
C LYS A 9 21.37 -26.18 -4.53
N ASN A 10 20.14 -26.68 -4.62
CA ASN A 10 18.96 -25.88 -4.94
C ASN A 10 17.92 -25.84 -3.80
N THR A 11 18.36 -25.81 -2.54
CA THR A 11 17.42 -25.59 -1.42
C THR A 11 17.17 -24.10 -1.29
N GLU A 12 16.05 -23.61 -1.83
CA GLU A 12 15.41 -22.35 -1.42
C GLU A 12 15.36 -22.35 0.12
N PRO A 13 16.09 -21.49 0.85
CA PRO A 13 16.02 -21.50 2.30
C PRO A 13 14.61 -21.04 2.73
N HIS A 14 13.77 -21.99 3.16
CA HIS A 14 12.36 -21.78 3.50
C HIS A 14 12.08 -20.61 4.45
N CYS A 15 12.97 -20.40 5.42
CA CYS A 15 12.86 -19.31 6.39
C CYS A 15 12.94 -17.95 5.71
N ASP A 16 13.65 -17.86 4.57
CA ASP A 16 13.71 -16.67 3.75
C ASP A 16 12.37 -16.44 3.05
N MET A 17 11.80 -17.46 2.38
CA MET A 17 10.55 -17.32 1.61
C MET A 17 9.34 -16.87 2.44
N TRP A 18 9.15 -17.44 3.65
CA TRP A 18 8.09 -16.98 4.55
C TRP A 18 8.30 -15.51 4.94
N SER A 19 9.54 -15.15 5.29
CA SER A 19 9.85 -13.77 5.71
C SER A 19 9.61 -12.76 4.58
N GLN A 20 9.92 -13.12 3.33
CA GLN A 20 9.66 -12.26 2.19
C GLN A 20 8.15 -12.15 1.89
N LEU A 21 7.39 -13.25 2.01
CA LEU A 21 5.94 -13.22 1.82
C LEU A 21 5.26 -12.33 2.87
N LEU A 22 5.69 -12.44 4.13
CA LEU A 22 5.18 -11.60 5.21
C LEU A 22 5.52 -10.12 4.97
N LYS A 23 6.77 -9.80 4.59
CA LYS A 23 7.18 -8.43 4.26
C LYS A 23 6.35 -7.86 3.11
N TYR A 24 6.15 -8.64 2.05
CA TYR A 24 5.33 -8.23 0.91
C TYR A 24 3.88 -7.98 1.31
N ALA A 25 3.26 -8.82 2.13
CA ALA A 25 1.91 -8.56 2.60
C ALA A 25 1.81 -7.35 3.55
N GLN A 26 2.84 -7.13 4.37
CA GLN A 26 2.91 -6.03 5.33
C GLN A 26 3.08 -4.66 4.66
N SER A 27 3.70 -4.56 3.48
CA SER A 27 3.87 -3.28 2.78
C SER A 27 2.54 -2.69 2.27
N PHE A 28 1.50 -3.51 2.11
CA PHE A 28 0.14 -3.06 1.77
C PHE A 28 -0.68 -2.52 2.97
N GLU A 29 -0.20 -2.68 4.20
CA GLU A 29 -0.88 -2.14 5.39
C GLU A 29 -0.15 -0.90 5.89
N ARG A 30 -0.87 0.20 6.12
CA ARG A 30 -0.28 1.43 6.65
C ARG A 30 -0.41 1.51 8.17
N TYR A 31 -1.50 0.96 8.72
CA TYR A 31 -1.75 1.00 10.15
C TYR A 31 -0.85 0.01 10.89
N ALA A 32 0.17 0.54 11.59
CA ALA A 32 1.22 -0.26 12.21
C ALA A 32 0.72 -1.40 13.12
N PRO A 33 -0.33 -1.22 13.95
CA PRO A 33 -0.89 -2.33 14.72
C PRO A 33 -1.42 -3.47 13.85
N PHE A 34 -2.12 -3.19 12.75
CA PHE A 34 -2.60 -4.24 11.85
C PHE A 34 -1.42 -4.90 11.12
N LYS A 35 -0.42 -4.12 10.70
CA LYS A 35 0.83 -4.63 10.11
C LYS A 35 1.53 -5.63 11.04
N GLN A 36 1.60 -5.31 12.33
CA GLN A 36 2.18 -6.21 13.34
C GLN A 36 1.33 -7.46 13.56
N ASP A 37 0.01 -7.33 13.56
CA ASP A 37 -0.89 -8.46 13.77
C ASP A 37 -0.80 -9.50 12.65
N MET A 38 -0.47 -9.09 11.41
CA MET A 38 -0.17 -10.02 10.31
C MET A 38 0.99 -10.99 10.62
N ALA A 39 1.95 -10.60 11.47
CA ALA A 39 3.05 -11.46 11.90
C ALA A 39 2.68 -12.38 13.08
N LYS A 40 1.66 -12.00 13.87
CA LYS A 40 1.22 -12.72 15.08
C LYS A 40 0.24 -13.84 14.80
N VAL A 41 -0.13 -14.03 13.54
CA VAL A 41 -1.08 -15.05 13.08
C VAL A 41 -0.68 -16.47 13.57
N ASN A 42 0.62 -16.74 13.79
CA ASN A 42 1.15 -17.98 14.40
C ASN A 42 0.91 -18.17 15.91
N SER A 43 0.62 -17.11 16.67
CA SER A 43 0.63 -17.16 18.14
C SER A 43 -0.77 -17.46 18.69
N ASN A 44 -1.26 -18.70 18.52
CA ASN A 44 -2.43 -19.29 19.21
C ASN A 44 -3.45 -18.27 19.74
N SER A 45 -3.83 -17.32 18.89
CA SER A 45 -4.84 -16.34 19.22
C SER A 45 -6.15 -17.00 18.85
N THR A 46 -6.46 -18.08 19.57
CA THR A 46 -7.79 -18.29 20.11
C THR A 46 -8.19 -16.95 20.65
N SER A 47 -8.87 -16.20 19.79
CA SER A 47 -9.50 -14.96 20.09
C SER A 47 -10.14 -15.10 21.46
N ASN A 48 -9.64 -14.35 22.43
CA ASN A 48 -10.41 -14.01 23.61
C ASN A 48 -11.56 -13.08 23.18
N PHE A 49 -12.33 -13.46 22.16
CA PHE A 49 -13.74 -13.11 22.05
C PHE A 49 -14.41 -13.76 23.25
N LYS A 50 -14.23 -13.15 24.43
CA LYS A 50 -15.23 -13.23 25.48
C LYS A 50 -16.52 -12.83 24.80
N LYS A 51 -17.35 -13.83 24.47
CA LYS A 51 -18.77 -13.66 24.25
C LYS A 51 -19.23 -12.77 25.40
N PHE A 52 -19.56 -11.52 25.09
CA PHE A 52 -20.14 -10.62 26.07
C PHE A 52 -21.49 -11.22 26.44
N SER A 53 -21.45 -12.04 27.49
CA SER A 53 -22.58 -12.33 28.34
C SER A 53 -23.22 -11.00 28.70
N HIS A 54 -24.52 -10.89 28.43
CA HIS A 54 -25.36 -9.76 28.79
C HIS A 54 -25.30 -9.53 30.31
N LYS A 55 -24.32 -8.75 30.77
CA LYS A 55 -24.35 -8.14 32.09
C LYS A 55 -24.19 -6.63 31.93
N LYS A 56 -25.33 -5.96 32.10
CA LYS A 56 -25.46 -4.54 32.38
C LYS A 56 -24.52 -4.17 33.53
N THR A 57 -23.41 -3.50 33.25
CA THR A 57 -22.77 -2.61 34.22
C THR A 57 -22.07 -1.47 33.50
N SER A 58 -22.49 -0.29 33.91
CA SER A 58 -22.03 1.07 33.64
C SER A 58 -20.51 1.27 33.67
N HIS A 59 -20.05 2.19 32.83
CA HIS A 59 -18.71 2.81 32.79
C HIS A 59 -17.59 1.98 32.17
N LEU A 60 -17.67 1.75 30.86
CA LEU A 60 -16.49 1.46 30.04
C LEU A 60 -15.91 2.80 29.58
N THR A 61 -14.72 3.12 30.06
CA THR A 61 -13.92 4.25 29.58
C THR A 61 -13.59 4.03 28.10
N ASN A 62 -13.58 5.13 27.33
CA ASN A 62 -13.41 5.21 25.87
C ASN A 62 -12.12 4.58 25.27
N HIS A 63 -11.33 3.84 26.05
CA HIS A 63 -10.06 3.22 25.61
C HIS A 63 -10.09 1.69 25.47
N GLN A 64 -11.21 1.02 25.74
CA GLN A 64 -11.32 -0.45 25.68
C GLN A 64 -11.84 -1.02 24.36
N LEU A 65 -12.18 -0.17 23.39
CA LEU A 65 -12.33 -0.55 21.99
C LEU A 65 -11.05 -0.19 21.23
N ARG A 66 -9.92 -0.85 21.56
CA ARG A 66 -8.93 -1.11 20.51
C ARG A 66 -9.71 -1.88 19.45
N SER A 67 -10.03 -1.25 18.31
CA SER A 67 -10.72 -1.91 17.21
C SER A 67 -9.95 -3.18 16.90
N ALA A 68 -10.53 -4.33 17.22
CA ALA A 68 -9.92 -5.61 16.85
C ALA A 68 -9.65 -5.57 15.34
N ASN A 69 -8.49 -6.09 14.93
CA ASN A 69 -8.10 -6.08 13.53
C ASN A 69 -9.23 -6.72 12.68
N PRO A 70 -9.90 -5.96 11.79
CA PRO A 70 -11.06 -6.45 11.05
C PRO A 70 -10.70 -7.53 10.05
N PHE A 71 -9.41 -7.69 9.76
CA PHE A 71 -8.89 -8.69 8.86
C PHE A 71 -8.64 -10.05 9.55
N ILE A 72 -8.76 -10.13 10.88
CA ILE A 72 -8.52 -11.35 11.67
C ILE A 72 -9.78 -11.75 12.43
N ASP A 73 -10.38 -12.89 12.07
CA ASP A 73 -11.62 -13.41 12.67
C ASP A 73 -11.74 -14.94 12.51
N GLY A 74 -10.76 -15.68 13.03
CA GLY A 74 -10.73 -17.14 12.96
C GLY A 74 -10.93 -17.65 11.52
N GLN A 75 -11.97 -18.46 11.31
CA GLN A 75 -12.32 -19.05 10.00
C GLN A 75 -12.80 -18.04 8.96
N ASN A 76 -13.21 -16.83 9.37
CA ASN A 76 -13.66 -15.76 8.46
C ASN A 76 -12.63 -14.65 8.31
N SER A 77 -11.36 -14.91 8.68
CA SER A 77 -10.28 -13.94 8.47
C SER A 77 -10.17 -13.59 6.99
N HIS A 78 -9.67 -12.39 6.72
CA HIS A 78 -9.45 -11.95 5.36
C HIS A 78 -8.46 -12.88 4.65
N SER A 79 -8.62 -13.03 3.33
CA SER A 79 -7.92 -14.07 2.58
C SER A 79 -6.39 -13.96 2.64
N VAL A 80 -5.87 -12.74 2.73
CA VAL A 80 -4.43 -12.49 2.92
C VAL A 80 -3.99 -13.02 4.29
N GLU A 81 -4.69 -12.67 5.36
CA GLU A 81 -4.39 -13.06 6.73
C GLU A 81 -4.53 -14.56 6.93
N ASN A 82 -5.55 -15.18 6.34
CA ASN A 82 -5.70 -16.65 6.35
C ASN A 82 -4.61 -17.33 5.51
N GLY A 83 -4.29 -16.80 4.32
CA GLY A 83 -3.19 -17.31 3.50
C GLY A 83 -1.84 -17.22 4.20
N LEU A 84 -1.59 -16.14 4.95
CA LEU A 84 -0.40 -15.98 5.77
C LEU A 84 -0.35 -16.98 6.94
N LEU A 85 -1.49 -17.24 7.60
CA LEU A 85 -1.59 -18.27 8.66
C LEU A 85 -1.18 -19.64 8.15
N GLU A 86 -1.78 -20.05 7.05
CA GLU A 86 -1.56 -21.39 6.51
C GLU A 86 -0.16 -21.50 5.90
N ALA A 87 0.34 -20.45 5.24
CA ALA A 87 1.72 -20.40 4.76
C ALA A 87 2.72 -20.47 5.92
N SER A 88 2.48 -19.79 7.04
CA SER A 88 3.39 -19.83 8.17
C SER A 88 3.43 -21.20 8.85
N GLN A 89 2.28 -21.88 8.95
CA GLN A 89 2.19 -23.26 9.43
C GLN A 89 2.92 -24.24 8.50
N ALA A 90 2.69 -24.13 7.19
CA ALA A 90 3.36 -24.96 6.19
C ALA A 90 4.88 -24.74 6.19
N ALA A 91 5.33 -23.49 6.32
CA ALA A 91 6.76 -23.17 6.45
C ALA A 91 7.37 -23.80 7.71
N ALA A 92 6.68 -23.73 8.85
CA ALA A 92 7.12 -24.36 10.10
C ALA A 92 7.17 -25.90 10.01
N ALA A 93 6.24 -26.50 9.27
CA ALA A 93 6.19 -27.93 9.01
C ALA A 93 7.14 -28.40 7.88
N GLN A 94 7.86 -27.47 7.23
CA GLN A 94 8.69 -27.74 6.04
C GLN A 94 7.90 -28.34 4.85
N ASP A 95 6.59 -28.04 4.77
CA ASP A 95 5.71 -28.47 3.68
C ASP A 95 5.72 -27.44 2.54
N PHE A 96 6.62 -27.64 1.57
CA PHE A 96 6.77 -26.74 0.44
C PHE A 96 5.55 -26.66 -0.48
N VAL A 97 4.84 -27.78 -0.64
CA VAL A 97 3.74 -27.85 -1.61
C VAL A 97 2.59 -26.99 -1.08
N ASN A 98 2.25 -27.16 0.19
CA ASN A 98 1.23 -26.33 0.83
C ASN A 98 1.69 -24.88 1.02
N PHE A 99 2.97 -24.65 1.34
CA PHE A 99 3.49 -23.28 1.39
C PHE A 99 3.28 -22.54 0.06
N LYS A 100 3.65 -23.15 -1.07
CA LYS A 100 3.49 -22.52 -2.41
C LYS A 100 2.02 -22.30 -2.76
N LEU A 101 1.13 -23.22 -2.36
CA LEU A 101 -0.31 -23.06 -2.52
C LEU A 101 -0.86 -21.85 -1.74
N HIS A 102 -0.49 -21.70 -0.46
CA HIS A 102 -0.95 -20.58 0.36
C HIS A 102 -0.29 -19.26 -0.04
N ARG A 103 0.98 -19.27 -0.46
CA ARG A 103 1.64 -18.12 -1.10
C ARG A 103 0.84 -17.66 -2.32
N ALA A 104 0.42 -18.57 -3.20
CA ALA A 104 -0.39 -18.21 -4.36
C ALA A 104 -1.73 -17.57 -3.97
N THR A 105 -2.33 -18.00 -2.85
CA THR A 105 -3.56 -17.38 -2.32
C THR A 105 -3.33 -15.93 -1.89
N VAL A 106 -2.22 -15.64 -1.21
CA VAL A 106 -1.85 -14.27 -0.82
C VAL A 106 -1.60 -13.41 -2.07
N LEU A 107 -0.83 -13.92 -3.03
CA LEU A 107 -0.52 -13.23 -4.28
C LEU A 107 -1.76 -12.94 -5.14
N HIS A 108 -2.74 -13.85 -5.15
CA HIS A 108 -4.00 -13.66 -5.86
C HIS A 108 -4.76 -12.41 -5.43
N TYR A 109 -4.61 -11.98 -4.17
CA TYR A 109 -5.22 -10.76 -3.65
C TYR A 109 -4.35 -9.51 -3.83
N LEU A 110 -3.03 -9.64 -3.63
CA LEU A 110 -2.12 -8.49 -3.58
C LEU A 110 -1.62 -8.05 -4.96
N GLU A 111 -1.36 -8.98 -5.90
CA GLU A 111 -0.84 -8.63 -7.22
C GLU A 111 -1.81 -7.77 -8.04
N PRO A 112 -3.13 -8.03 -8.08
CA PRO A 112 -4.06 -7.13 -8.76
C PRO A 112 -4.02 -5.71 -8.20
N GLN A 113 -3.84 -5.57 -6.89
CA GLN A 113 -3.73 -4.27 -6.24
C GLN A 113 -2.41 -3.56 -6.60
N TYR A 114 -1.29 -4.29 -6.62
CA TYR A 114 0.00 -3.78 -7.09
C TYR A 114 -0.07 -3.28 -8.55
N LEU A 115 -0.71 -4.05 -9.44
CA LEU A 115 -0.87 -3.68 -10.84
C LEU A 115 -1.72 -2.40 -11.00
N ASP A 116 -2.79 -2.25 -10.21
CA ASP A 116 -3.59 -1.02 -10.20
C ASP A 116 -2.79 0.17 -9.69
N MET A 117 -2.04 0.03 -8.59
CA MET A 117 -1.14 1.09 -8.09
C MET A 117 -0.14 1.53 -9.17
N MET A 118 0.49 0.57 -9.85
CA MET A 118 1.44 0.87 -10.93
C MET A 118 0.76 1.61 -12.09
N MET A 119 -0.45 1.21 -12.48
CA MET A 119 -1.23 1.87 -13.51
C MET A 119 -1.59 3.30 -13.10
N GLN A 120 -2.19 3.50 -11.93
CA GLN A 120 -2.61 4.82 -11.46
C GLN A 120 -1.41 5.75 -11.28
N ARG A 121 -0.28 5.22 -10.78
CA ARG A 121 0.98 5.96 -10.70
C ARG A 121 1.47 6.43 -12.06
N SER A 122 1.43 5.57 -13.08
CA SER A 122 1.82 5.94 -14.44
C SER A 122 0.93 7.04 -15.02
N VAL A 123 -0.38 6.93 -14.82
CA VAL A 123 -1.36 7.94 -15.24
C VAL A 123 -1.11 9.27 -14.52
N PHE A 124 -0.87 9.23 -13.21
CA PHE A 124 -0.59 10.41 -12.41
C PHE A 124 0.72 11.10 -12.79
N ASN A 125 1.80 10.33 -12.98
CA ASN A 125 3.09 10.88 -13.41
C ASN A 125 3.00 11.55 -14.79
N ARG A 126 2.22 10.98 -15.72
CA ARG A 126 1.99 11.60 -17.02
C ARG A 126 1.29 12.95 -16.85
N TYR A 127 0.22 12.99 -16.05
CA TYR A 127 -0.48 14.23 -15.76
C TYR A 127 0.45 15.31 -15.17
N LEU A 128 1.30 14.96 -14.21
CA LEU A 128 2.25 15.90 -13.63
C LEU A 128 3.31 16.37 -14.64
N GLY A 129 3.74 15.50 -15.55
CA GLY A 129 4.61 15.88 -16.66
C GLY A 129 3.94 16.89 -17.60
N ASP A 130 2.70 16.63 -18.01
CA ASP A 130 1.93 17.55 -18.86
C ASP A 130 1.68 18.90 -18.16
N LEU A 131 1.42 18.88 -16.84
CA LEU A 131 1.23 20.07 -16.02
C LEU A 131 2.52 20.90 -15.85
N SER A 132 3.66 20.21 -15.77
CA SER A 132 5.00 20.81 -15.76
C SER A 132 5.30 21.49 -17.10
N ASP A 133 5.15 20.77 -18.20
CA ASP A 133 5.50 21.23 -19.55
C ASP A 133 4.63 22.40 -20.03
N SER A 134 3.37 22.44 -19.58
CA SER A 134 2.45 23.54 -19.88
C SER A 134 2.75 24.83 -19.10
N GLY A 135 3.65 24.78 -18.10
CA GLY A 135 3.93 25.92 -17.22
C GLY A 135 2.74 26.29 -16.31
N ALA A 136 1.65 25.53 -16.34
CA ALA A 136 0.47 25.74 -15.49
C ALA A 136 0.85 25.70 -14.00
N PHE A 137 1.88 24.93 -13.65
CA PHE A 137 2.47 24.91 -12.31
C PHE A 137 2.88 26.31 -11.79
N PHE A 138 3.31 27.21 -12.67
CA PHE A 138 3.72 28.58 -12.34
C PHE A 138 2.57 29.60 -12.40
N CYS A 139 1.52 29.32 -13.19
CA CYS A 139 0.35 30.19 -13.31
C CYS A 139 -0.49 30.22 -12.05
N ILE A 140 -0.50 29.14 -11.26
CA ILE A 140 -1.32 29.03 -10.04
C ILE A 140 -0.74 29.86 -8.86
N GLY A 141 0.48 30.40 -8.98
CA GLY A 141 1.13 31.26 -7.97
C GLY A 141 1.09 32.76 -8.26
N HIS A 142 0.70 33.16 -9.47
CA HIS A 142 0.44 34.55 -9.82
C HIS A 142 -1.08 34.77 -9.82
N ASN A 143 -1.56 35.98 -9.53
CA ASN A 143 -3.00 36.34 -9.65
C ASN A 143 -3.54 36.26 -11.11
N ASP A 144 -2.86 35.50 -11.97
CA ASP A 144 -3.30 35.16 -13.30
C ASP A 144 -4.35 34.05 -13.18
N PRO A 145 -5.46 34.12 -13.92
CA PRO A 145 -6.47 33.09 -13.88
C PRO A 145 -5.90 31.86 -14.59
N CYS A 146 -5.18 31.02 -13.85
CA CYS A 146 -5.04 29.62 -14.21
C CYS A 146 -6.45 29.10 -14.54
N GLY A 147 -6.57 28.20 -15.51
CA GLY A 147 -7.87 27.61 -15.83
C GLY A 147 -8.49 27.12 -14.52
N SER A 148 -9.71 27.56 -14.21
CA SER A 148 -10.38 27.29 -12.91
C SER A 148 -10.43 25.81 -12.54
N ASP A 149 -10.15 24.93 -13.50
CA ASP A 149 -10.35 23.50 -13.45
C ASP A 149 -9.04 22.71 -13.23
N ASP A 150 -7.86 23.34 -13.33
CA ASP A 150 -6.56 22.64 -13.22
C ASP A 150 -6.32 22.05 -11.81
N LEU A 151 -6.67 22.81 -10.77
CA LEU A 151 -6.55 22.37 -9.38
C LEU A 151 -7.56 21.25 -9.03
N PRO A 152 -8.87 21.40 -9.31
CA PRO A 152 -9.81 20.29 -9.22
C PRO A 152 -9.37 19.05 -9.99
N LEU A 153 -8.80 19.22 -11.19
CA LEU A 153 -8.31 18.11 -12.00
C LEU A 153 -7.11 17.41 -11.33
N ALA A 154 -6.16 18.17 -10.78
CA ALA A 154 -5.05 17.61 -10.01
C ALA A 154 -5.54 16.75 -8.84
N MET A 155 -6.58 17.20 -8.15
CA MET A 155 -7.21 16.45 -7.06
C MET A 155 -7.86 15.15 -7.53
N VAL A 156 -8.52 15.15 -8.70
CA VAL A 156 -9.09 13.92 -9.28
C VAL A 156 -8.00 12.89 -9.55
N TYR A 157 -6.87 13.29 -10.13
CA TYR A 157 -5.76 12.35 -10.35
C TYR A 157 -5.13 11.85 -9.05
N LEU A 158 -4.95 12.74 -8.07
CA LEU A 158 -4.43 12.38 -6.75
C LEU A 158 -5.35 11.37 -6.03
N GLU A 159 -6.67 11.58 -6.11
CA GLU A 159 -7.67 10.68 -5.53
C GLU A 159 -7.66 9.30 -6.20
N ASN A 160 -7.56 9.26 -7.53
CA ASN A 160 -7.48 7.99 -8.25
C ASN A 160 -6.22 7.22 -7.87
N TYR A 161 -5.08 7.90 -7.71
CA TYR A 161 -3.86 7.27 -7.23
C TYR A 161 -3.99 6.78 -5.78
N SER A 162 -4.53 7.59 -4.88
CA SER A 162 -4.70 7.20 -3.48
C SER A 162 -5.67 6.02 -3.30
N ARG A 163 -6.70 5.94 -4.13
CA ARG A 163 -7.69 4.84 -4.12
C ARG A 163 -7.05 3.48 -4.43
N ALA A 164 -6.03 3.41 -5.26
CA ALA A 164 -5.32 2.16 -5.56
C ALA A 164 -4.66 1.51 -4.32
N PHE A 165 -4.38 2.31 -3.28
CA PHE A 165 -3.84 1.81 -2.01
C PHE A 165 -4.87 1.21 -1.08
N GLN A 166 -6.16 1.34 -1.37
CA GLN A 166 -7.21 0.75 -0.55
C GLN A 166 -7.22 -0.77 -0.70
N ARG A 167 -7.11 -1.48 0.43
CA ARG A 167 -7.18 -2.94 0.46
C ARG A 167 -8.50 -3.43 -0.15
N HIS A 168 -8.40 -4.38 -1.07
CA HIS A 168 -9.58 -5.14 -1.50
C HIS A 168 -10.17 -5.90 -0.30
N LEU A 169 -11.50 -5.85 -0.16
CA LEU A 169 -12.20 -6.47 0.96
C LEU A 169 -13.05 -7.63 0.46
N ASP A 170 -12.85 -8.82 1.02
CA ASP A 170 -13.81 -9.90 0.86
C ASP A 170 -15.15 -9.56 1.54
N ILE A 171 -16.20 -10.32 1.20
CA ILE A 171 -17.57 -10.06 1.66
C ILE A 171 -17.71 -10.12 3.20
N TYR A 172 -16.96 -10.99 3.87
CA TYR A 172 -17.03 -11.17 5.32
C TYR A 172 -16.31 -10.03 6.04
N THR A 173 -15.12 -9.67 5.56
CA THR A 173 -14.34 -8.53 6.02
C THR A 173 -15.12 -7.23 5.83
N ARG A 174 -15.73 -7.04 4.65
CA ARG A 174 -16.60 -5.89 4.37
C ARG A 174 -17.79 -5.83 5.33
N THR A 175 -18.42 -6.97 5.61
CA THR A 175 -19.54 -7.05 6.57
C THR A 175 -19.11 -6.63 7.98
N ARG A 176 -17.92 -7.05 8.43
CA ARG A 176 -17.36 -6.61 9.73
C ARG A 176 -17.05 -5.12 9.74
N MET A 177 -16.43 -4.60 8.68
CA MET A 177 -16.13 -3.17 8.57
C MET A 177 -17.40 -2.33 8.59
N ILE A 178 -18.50 -2.79 7.97
CA ILE A 178 -19.80 -2.09 8.04
C ILE A 178 -20.32 -1.99 9.49
N ARG A 179 -20.17 -3.05 10.30
CA ARG A 179 -20.62 -3.05 11.71
C ARG A 179 -19.87 -2.05 12.58
N GLN A 180 -18.61 -1.76 12.23
CA GLN A 180 -17.73 -0.85 12.97
C GLN A 180 -17.29 0.34 12.11
N ARG A 181 -18.13 0.71 11.13
CA ARG A 181 -17.78 1.64 10.05
C ARG A 181 -17.17 2.93 10.57
N ARG A 182 -17.85 3.58 11.54
CA ARG A 182 -17.39 4.84 12.14
C ARG A 182 -16.00 4.73 12.77
N THR A 183 -15.70 3.59 13.40
CA THR A 183 -14.41 3.38 14.06
C THR A 183 -13.29 3.23 13.03
N PHE A 184 -13.52 2.47 11.96
CA PHE A 184 -12.52 2.29 10.91
C PHE A 184 -12.37 3.53 10.02
N GLU A 185 -13.46 4.18 9.67
CA GLU A 185 -13.41 5.48 8.98
C GLU A 185 -12.62 6.48 9.81
N SER A 186 -12.93 6.63 11.10
CA SER A 186 -12.17 7.52 11.99
C SER A 186 -10.69 7.15 12.11
N LEU A 187 -10.35 5.86 12.04
CA LEU A 187 -8.98 5.37 12.18
C LEU A 187 -8.13 5.73 10.96
N TYR A 188 -8.65 5.45 9.76
CA TYR A 188 -7.94 5.74 8.52
C TYR A 188 -8.03 7.23 8.17
N SER A 189 -9.12 7.92 8.49
CA SER A 189 -9.27 9.36 8.22
C SER A 189 -8.33 10.23 9.05
N SER A 190 -7.86 9.75 10.20
CA SER A 190 -6.88 10.44 11.05
C SER A 190 -5.43 10.07 10.70
N MET A 191 -5.20 9.40 9.56
CA MET A 191 -3.85 9.10 9.11
C MET A 191 -3.28 10.30 8.33
N PRO A 192 -1.95 10.51 8.34
CA PRO A 192 -1.36 11.75 7.80
C PRO A 192 -1.72 12.04 6.33
N ARG A 193 -1.79 11.01 5.48
CA ARG A 193 -2.18 11.15 4.06
C ARG A 193 -3.62 11.67 3.94
N GLU A 194 -4.55 11.06 4.66
CA GLU A 194 -5.97 11.41 4.64
C GLU A 194 -6.23 12.80 5.23
N GLU A 195 -5.54 13.14 6.32
CA GLU A 195 -5.59 14.49 6.90
C GLU A 195 -5.06 15.54 5.91
N ALA A 196 -3.90 15.30 5.30
CA ALA A 196 -3.33 16.20 4.31
C ALA A 196 -4.22 16.31 3.06
N MET A 197 -4.76 15.20 2.55
CA MET A 197 -5.71 15.21 1.44
C MET A 197 -6.94 16.06 1.76
N ASN A 198 -7.54 15.89 2.94
CA ASN A 198 -8.72 16.66 3.34
C ASN A 198 -8.42 18.17 3.39
N ILE A 199 -7.26 18.57 3.94
CA ILE A 199 -6.85 19.99 3.96
C ILE A 199 -6.71 20.53 2.52
N VAL A 200 -6.09 19.76 1.63
CA VAL A 200 -5.92 20.16 0.23
C VAL A 200 -7.27 20.29 -0.49
N TYR A 201 -8.22 19.38 -0.24
CA TYR A 201 -9.60 19.50 -0.75
C TYR A 201 -10.30 20.76 -0.25
N ASP A 202 -10.23 21.04 1.05
CA ASP A 202 -10.85 22.23 1.65
C ASP A 202 -10.28 23.53 1.05
N MET A 203 -8.97 23.55 0.77
CA MET A 203 -8.31 24.70 0.12
C MET A 203 -8.84 24.94 -1.30
N VAL A 204 -9.06 23.87 -2.07
CA VAL A 204 -9.61 23.93 -3.43
C VAL A 204 -11.09 24.31 -3.41
N GLU A 205 -11.90 23.71 -2.54
CA GLU A 205 -13.35 23.96 -2.45
C GLU A 205 -13.67 25.41 -2.05
N HIS A 206 -12.93 25.95 -1.08
CA HIS A 206 -13.18 27.28 -0.54
C HIS A 206 -12.38 28.39 -1.22
N GLY A 207 -11.57 28.06 -2.25
CA GLY A 207 -10.72 29.01 -2.94
C GLY A 207 -9.71 29.71 -2.01
N SER A 208 -9.39 29.09 -0.87
CA SER A 208 -8.45 29.62 0.14
C SER A 208 -7.01 29.32 -0.27
N LEU A 209 -6.64 29.69 -1.50
CA LEU A 209 -5.27 29.60 -2.02
C LEU A 209 -4.39 30.77 -1.54
N VAL A 210 -4.79 31.45 -0.47
CA VAL A 210 -4.06 32.59 0.13
C VAL A 210 -2.63 32.19 0.50
N ASP A 211 -2.39 30.91 0.80
CA ASP A 211 -1.06 30.33 0.97
C ASP A 211 -0.84 29.18 -0.01
N PHE A 212 -0.51 29.56 -1.25
CA PHE A 212 -0.23 28.62 -2.32
C PHE A 212 0.99 27.71 -2.04
N GLY A 213 1.94 28.20 -1.25
CA GLY A 213 3.07 27.41 -0.79
C GLY A 213 2.64 26.26 0.12
N VAL A 214 1.69 26.52 1.04
CA VAL A 214 1.11 25.48 1.89
C VAL A 214 0.39 24.42 1.07
N PHE A 215 -0.42 24.81 0.07
CA PHE A 215 -1.10 23.86 -0.82
C PHE A 215 -0.11 22.86 -1.43
N TRP A 216 0.94 23.37 -2.08
CA TRP A 216 1.91 22.49 -2.74
C TRP A 216 2.71 21.65 -1.76
N SER A 217 3.06 22.19 -0.59
CA SER A 217 3.75 21.42 0.44
C SER A 217 2.94 20.21 0.90
N LEU A 218 1.61 20.37 1.06
CA LEU A 218 0.71 19.30 1.45
C LEU A 218 0.44 18.33 0.30
N PHE A 219 0.21 18.85 -0.92
CA PHE A 219 0.03 18.03 -2.11
C PHE A 219 1.25 17.12 -2.35
N ARG A 220 2.46 17.70 -2.24
CA ARG A 220 3.75 16.99 -2.33
C ARG A 220 3.88 15.93 -1.26
N SER A 221 3.58 16.28 -0.01
CA SER A 221 3.59 15.34 1.12
C SER A 221 2.69 14.12 0.89
N VAL A 222 1.48 14.32 0.35
CA VAL A 222 0.56 13.21 0.01
C VAL A 222 1.14 12.32 -1.08
N CYS A 223 1.73 12.91 -2.12
CA CYS A 223 2.37 12.18 -3.21
C CYS A 223 3.58 11.37 -2.72
N ASP A 224 4.44 11.98 -1.91
CA ASP A 224 5.63 11.35 -1.35
C ASP A 224 5.26 10.18 -0.41
N ASP A 225 4.19 10.31 0.39
CA ASP A 225 3.68 9.20 1.24
C ASP A 225 3.19 8.01 0.41
N MET A 226 2.50 8.27 -0.71
CA MET A 226 2.05 7.23 -1.65
C MET A 226 3.23 6.57 -2.38
N ASP A 227 4.17 7.35 -2.90
CA ASP A 227 5.35 6.84 -3.59
C ASP A 227 6.24 6.04 -2.64
N THR A 228 6.42 6.50 -1.39
CA THR A 228 7.15 5.75 -0.35
C THR A 228 6.53 4.38 -0.16
N GLN A 229 5.21 4.29 0.03
CA GLN A 229 4.53 3.01 0.17
C GLN A 229 4.64 2.16 -1.11
N PHE A 230 4.52 2.76 -2.29
CA PHE A 230 4.67 2.05 -3.56
C PHE A 230 6.07 1.42 -3.69
N PHE A 231 7.13 2.15 -3.36
CA PHE A 231 8.50 1.63 -3.40
C PHE A 231 8.77 0.56 -2.33
N GLU A 232 8.17 0.68 -1.14
CA GLU A 232 8.17 -0.41 -0.15
C GLU A 232 7.55 -1.69 -0.72
N ILE A 233 6.43 -1.57 -1.44
CA ILE A 233 5.76 -2.70 -2.11
C ILE A 233 6.64 -3.29 -3.21
N VAL A 234 7.22 -2.45 -4.09
CA VAL A 234 8.12 -2.89 -5.16
C VAL A 234 9.32 -3.64 -4.60
N SER A 235 10.01 -3.07 -3.61
CA SER A 235 11.18 -3.69 -3.00
C SER A 235 10.84 -5.01 -2.31
N ALA A 236 9.72 -5.09 -1.59
CA ALA A 236 9.27 -6.33 -0.97
C ALA A 236 8.87 -7.38 -2.02
N ARG A 237 8.29 -6.96 -3.14
CA ARG A 237 7.95 -7.83 -4.28
C ARG A 237 9.22 -8.42 -4.90
N GLU A 238 10.22 -7.59 -5.19
CA GLU A 238 11.51 -8.05 -5.71
C GLU A 238 12.14 -9.10 -4.79
N GLY A 239 12.15 -8.84 -3.47
CA GLY A 239 12.60 -9.80 -2.47
C GLY A 239 11.82 -11.12 -2.48
N LEU A 240 10.49 -11.05 -2.66
CA LEU A 240 9.62 -12.23 -2.71
C LEU A 240 9.85 -13.12 -3.94
N PHE A 241 10.25 -12.54 -5.07
CA PHE A 241 10.48 -13.27 -6.32
C PHE A 241 11.96 -13.58 -6.60
N LEU A 242 12.90 -12.99 -5.86
CA LEU A 242 14.34 -13.22 -6.02
C LEU A 242 14.72 -14.71 -5.88
N GLY A 243 14.02 -15.43 -4.99
CA GLY A 243 14.23 -16.85 -4.72
C GLY A 243 13.50 -17.80 -5.68
N ASP A 244 12.62 -17.32 -6.57
CA ASP A 244 11.83 -18.18 -7.44
C ASP A 244 12.68 -18.69 -8.63
N VAL A 245 13.02 -19.98 -8.63
CA VAL A 245 13.79 -20.63 -9.71
C VAL A 245 12.87 -21.24 -10.78
N GLY A 246 13.14 -20.99 -12.06
CA GLY A 246 12.52 -21.68 -13.21
C GLY A 246 11.38 -20.93 -13.93
N LYS A 247 10.51 -21.69 -14.63
CA LYS A 247 9.36 -21.18 -15.45
C LYS A 247 8.26 -20.46 -14.63
N TYR A 248 8.39 -20.42 -13.31
CA TYR A 248 7.45 -19.76 -12.39
C TYR A 248 7.91 -18.36 -11.98
N LYS A 249 8.90 -17.76 -12.66
CA LYS A 249 9.11 -16.31 -12.61
C LYS A 249 7.83 -15.62 -13.09
N ALA A 250 6.99 -15.18 -12.16
CA ALA A 250 5.81 -14.36 -12.45
C ALA A 250 6.17 -12.97 -13.04
N CYS A 251 7.47 -12.65 -13.17
CA CYS A 251 8.00 -11.41 -13.71
C CYS A 251 8.14 -11.41 -15.25
N SER A 252 7.03 -11.45 -15.99
CA SER A 252 7.04 -11.06 -17.41
C SER A 252 6.22 -9.81 -17.72
N LEU A 253 5.48 -9.26 -16.73
CA LEU A 253 4.69 -8.02 -16.90
C LEU A 253 5.52 -6.74 -16.70
N ASP A 254 6.70 -6.83 -16.06
CA ASP A 254 7.51 -5.66 -15.71
C ASP A 254 8.25 -5.05 -16.93
N ALA A 255 8.40 -5.80 -18.03
CA ALA A 255 9.21 -5.39 -19.18
C ALA A 255 8.57 -4.28 -20.04
N GLU A 256 7.23 -4.16 -20.05
CA GLU A 256 6.52 -3.15 -20.85
C GLU A 256 6.14 -1.89 -20.06
N LEU A 257 6.17 -1.94 -18.72
CA LEU A 257 5.75 -0.84 -17.83
C LEU A 257 6.89 -0.29 -16.96
N GLY A 258 8.08 -0.91 -17.00
CA GLY A 258 9.25 -0.62 -16.16
C GLY A 258 9.94 0.74 -16.38
N SER A 259 9.51 1.55 -17.36
CA SER A 259 10.10 2.88 -17.60
C SER A 259 9.83 3.89 -16.47
N SER A 260 8.99 3.58 -15.47
CA SER A 260 8.59 4.53 -14.42
C SER A 260 9.06 4.20 -13.00
N GLN A 261 9.96 3.25 -12.76
CA GLN A 261 10.39 2.86 -11.40
C GLN A 261 11.24 3.91 -10.63
N LYS A 262 11.36 5.14 -11.14
CA LYS A 262 12.03 6.24 -10.42
C LYS A 262 11.03 6.99 -9.53
N PRO A 263 11.45 7.50 -8.36
CA PRO A 263 10.64 8.44 -7.58
C PRO A 263 10.13 9.58 -8.45
N MET A 264 8.95 10.09 -8.12
CA MET A 264 8.41 11.28 -8.76
C MET A 264 9.45 12.41 -8.67
N ARG A 265 9.90 12.89 -9.83
CA ARG A 265 10.79 14.05 -9.88
C ARG A 265 9.92 15.28 -9.78
N TRP A 266 10.16 16.07 -8.75
CA TRP A 266 9.49 17.34 -8.56
C TRP A 266 10.17 18.43 -9.37
N LEU A 267 9.42 19.46 -9.76
CA LEU A 267 9.89 20.55 -10.62
C LEU A 267 11.15 21.25 -10.12
N ASP A 268 11.30 21.46 -8.81
CA ASP A 268 12.52 22.06 -8.25
C ASP A 268 13.79 21.22 -8.51
N GLU A 269 13.63 19.90 -8.58
CA GLU A 269 14.69 18.93 -8.92
C GLU A 269 14.91 18.82 -10.43
N MET A 270 13.92 19.19 -11.25
CA MET A 270 14.04 19.24 -12.72
C MET A 270 14.69 20.54 -13.18
N LEU A 271 14.38 21.67 -12.54
CA LEU A 271 14.98 22.98 -12.81
C LEU A 271 16.46 23.07 -12.40
N THR A 272 16.88 22.25 -11.43
CA THR A 272 18.28 22.17 -10.99
C THR A 272 19.14 21.22 -11.83
N SER A 273 18.54 20.34 -12.64
CA SER A 273 19.30 19.47 -13.55
C SER A 273 19.68 20.13 -14.88
N ASP A 274 18.97 21.20 -15.27
CA ASP A 274 19.24 21.91 -16.53
C ASP A 274 20.25 23.07 -16.37
N SER A 275 20.57 23.47 -15.13
CA SER A 275 21.57 24.54 -14.88
C SER A 275 23.03 24.07 -15.02
N ASP A 276 23.28 22.77 -15.06
CA ASP A 276 24.63 22.19 -15.14
C ASP A 276 25.02 21.77 -16.59
N ALA A 277 24.14 21.98 -17.57
CA ALA A 277 24.35 21.55 -18.96
C ALA A 277 24.94 22.65 -19.89
N ASP A 278 25.00 23.91 -19.44
CA ASP A 278 25.47 25.06 -20.25
C ASP A 278 26.78 25.69 -19.74
N SER A 279 27.59 24.93 -19.02
CA SER A 279 28.94 25.35 -18.59
C SER A 279 30.02 24.48 -19.20
N ASP A 280 30.21 24.55 -20.52
CA ASP A 280 31.45 24.17 -21.23
C ASP A 280 31.67 25.03 -22.49
#